data_AF-A0A7S0III7-F1
#
_entry.id   AF-A0A7S0III7-F1
#
_cell.length_a   1.000
_cell.length_b   1.000
_cell.length_c   1.000
_cell.angle_alpha   90.00
_cell.angle_beta   90.00
_cell.angle_gamma   90.00
#
_symmetry.space_group_name_H-M   'P 1'
#
loop_
_entity.id
_entity.type
_entity.pdbx_description
1 polymer ?
#
loop_
_entity_poly.entity_id
_entity_poly.type
_entity_poly.pdbx_seq_one_letter_code
_entity_poly.pdbx_strand_id
1 'polypeptide(L)'
;MSNRLGPDDLVVIAGGGISGLALAAALQSRPADRRPEVVVLERDPSFEARRQGYGVTLSETNAALAGLGILRDLRERNTRSSAHWTFRSDGRVLGYYGAAFLPEAMRKPSPWTNLRVPRNEVREVLASRLLPGTVRFGCRAVGYAEVEDGNGGGRVDVAVDTVKARFGAEKRVGGGAGRPEWTE
;
A
#
# COMPACT_ATOMS: atom_id res chain seq x y z
N MET A 1 24.96 8.46 -20.81
CA MET A 1 25.01 7.85 -19.47
C MET A 1 23.70 7.14 -19.20
N SER A 2 23.72 5.89 -18.75
CA SER A 2 22.50 5.17 -18.35
C SER A 2 22.14 5.61 -16.93
N ASN A 3 21.11 6.45 -16.76
CA ASN A 3 20.53 6.83 -15.46
C ASN A 3 19.80 5.67 -14.76
N ARG A 4 20.37 4.47 -14.78
CA ARG A 4 19.78 3.28 -14.14
C ARG A 4 20.42 3.08 -12.79
N LEU A 5 19.57 3.01 -11.76
CA LEU A 5 19.95 2.58 -10.44
C LEU A 5 20.64 1.21 -10.49
N GLY A 6 21.81 1.11 -9.88
CA GLY A 6 22.69 -0.05 -9.81
C GLY A 6 23.00 -0.45 -8.36
N PRO A 7 23.89 -1.43 -8.16
CA PRO A 7 24.21 -1.99 -6.83
C PRO A 7 24.91 -1.01 -5.89
N ASP A 8 25.57 0.01 -6.42
CA ASP A 8 26.26 1.03 -5.63
C ASP A 8 25.33 2.18 -5.20
N ASP A 9 24.07 2.18 -5.67
CA ASP A 9 23.09 3.19 -5.33
C ASP A 9 22.25 2.78 -4.11
N LEU A 10 21.94 3.78 -3.27
CA LEU A 10 20.97 3.66 -2.17
C LEU A 10 19.68 4.42 -2.52
N VAL A 11 18.55 3.72 -2.45
CA VAL A 11 17.22 4.32 -2.59
C VAL A 11 16.54 4.41 -1.23
N VAL A 12 16.26 5.64 -0.79
CA VAL A 12 15.49 5.91 0.42
C VAL A 12 14.05 6.24 0.04
N ILE A 13 13.10 5.44 0.53
CA ILE A 13 11.66 5.60 0.29
C ILE A 13 11.00 6.17 1.54
N ALA A 14 10.38 7.34 1.42
CA ALA A 14 9.66 7.99 2.50
C ALA A 14 8.23 7.43 2.64
N GLY A 15 8.04 6.48 3.55
CA GLY A 15 6.73 5.91 3.93
C GLY A 15 6.52 4.46 3.49
N GLY A 16 6.08 3.61 4.43
CA GLY A 16 5.75 2.18 4.26
C GLY A 16 4.26 1.94 3.97
N GLY A 17 3.64 2.82 3.18
CA GLY A 17 2.32 2.63 2.61
C GLY A 17 2.33 1.67 1.39
N ILE A 18 1.17 1.42 0.79
CA ILE A 18 1.06 0.54 -0.40
C ILE A 18 2.02 0.97 -1.52
N SER A 19 2.09 2.26 -1.83
CA SER A 19 2.98 2.77 -2.88
C SER A 19 4.46 2.57 -2.56
N GLY A 20 4.88 2.90 -1.33
CA GLY A 20 6.28 2.75 -0.92
C GLY A 20 6.73 1.29 -0.88
N LEU A 21 5.87 0.39 -0.37
CA LEU A 21 6.15 -1.05 -0.38
C LEU A 21 6.16 -1.61 -1.81
N ALA A 22 5.26 -1.16 -2.68
CA ALA A 22 5.25 -1.56 -4.09
C ALA A 22 6.50 -1.09 -4.85
N LEU A 23 6.95 0.14 -4.60
CA LEU A 23 8.20 0.64 -5.17
C LEU A 23 9.41 -0.16 -4.68
N ALA A 24 9.48 -0.44 -3.38
CA ALA A 24 10.55 -1.26 -2.80
C ALA A 24 10.57 -2.67 -3.41
N ALA A 25 9.39 -3.30 -3.55
CA ALA A 25 9.26 -4.62 -4.16
C ALA A 25 9.69 -4.62 -5.62
N ALA A 26 9.32 -3.58 -6.39
CA ALA A 26 9.74 -3.43 -7.79
C ALA A 26 11.26 -3.25 -7.94
N LEU A 27 11.90 -2.49 -7.05
CA LEU A 27 13.35 -2.31 -7.06
C LEU A 27 14.07 -3.62 -6.69
N GLN A 28 13.55 -4.36 -5.71
CA GLN A 28 14.16 -5.61 -5.23
C GLN A 28 13.87 -6.83 -6.12
N SER A 29 12.89 -6.76 -7.03
CA SER A 29 12.62 -7.84 -7.99
C SER A 29 13.70 -7.99 -9.06
N ARG A 30 14.65 -7.04 -9.15
CA ARG A 30 15.82 -7.14 -10.02
C ARG A 30 16.83 -8.16 -9.43
N PRO A 31 17.68 -8.78 -10.29
CA PRO A 31 18.78 -9.64 -9.84
C PRO A 31 19.66 -8.96 -8.78
N ALA A 32 20.18 -9.74 -7.83
CA ALA A 32 20.90 -9.22 -6.67
C ALA A 32 22.16 -8.42 -7.05
N ASP A 33 22.84 -8.79 -8.13
CA ASP A 33 24.01 -8.12 -8.70
C ASP A 33 23.69 -6.81 -9.44
N ARG A 34 22.40 -6.49 -9.62
CA ARG A 34 21.92 -5.36 -10.44
C ARG A 34 20.94 -4.43 -9.75
N ARG A 35 20.55 -4.73 -8.51
CA ARG A 35 19.55 -3.95 -7.76
C ARG A 35 20.24 -3.00 -6.79
N PRO A 36 19.69 -1.80 -6.55
CA PRO A 36 20.18 -0.92 -5.52
C PRO A 36 19.88 -1.45 -4.11
N GLU A 37 20.56 -0.89 -3.12
CA GLU A 37 20.12 -0.98 -1.73
C GLU A 37 18.83 -0.17 -1.57
N VAL A 38 17.85 -0.70 -0.84
CA VAL A 38 16.55 -0.04 -0.65
C VAL A 38 16.22 0.03 0.83
N VAL A 39 15.91 1.24 1.31
CA VAL A 39 15.46 1.50 2.68
C VAL A 39 14.13 2.23 2.64
N VAL A 40 13.13 1.69 3.31
CA VAL A 40 11.82 2.33 3.51
C VAL A 40 11.77 2.89 4.93
N LEU A 41 11.53 4.20 5.07
CA LEU A 41 11.36 4.85 6.37
C LEU A 41 9.87 4.97 6.68
N GLU A 42 9.38 4.25 7.68
CA GLU A 42 7.98 4.28 8.12
C GLU A 42 7.83 4.91 9.51
N ARG A 43 6.95 5.91 9.59
CA ARG A 43 6.65 6.67 10.82
C ARG A 43 6.05 5.78 11.91
N ASP A 44 5.21 4.82 11.53
CA ASP A 44 4.57 3.92 12.48
C ASP A 44 5.61 3.07 13.23
N PRO A 45 5.43 2.79 14.53
CA PRO A 45 6.41 2.05 15.33
C PRO A 45 6.46 0.55 15.00
N SER A 46 5.43 0.01 14.35
CA SER A 46 5.39 -1.36 13.86
C SER A 46 4.42 -1.45 12.68
N PHE A 47 4.39 -2.61 12.03
CA PHE A 47 3.53 -2.85 10.89
C PHE A 47 2.03 -2.81 11.26
N GLU A 48 1.70 -3.30 12.46
CA GLU A 48 0.36 -3.46 13.05
C GLU A 48 -0.13 -2.21 13.80
N ALA A 49 0.71 -1.18 13.93
CA ALA A 49 0.43 -0.02 14.78
C ALA A 49 -0.85 0.74 14.39
N ARG A 50 -1.32 0.61 13.15
CA ARG A 50 -2.59 1.19 12.68
C ARG A 50 -3.56 0.09 12.26
N ARG A 51 -4.75 0.09 12.87
CA ARG A 51 -5.93 -0.59 12.30
C ARG A 51 -6.37 0.19 11.05
N GLN A 52 -6.02 -0.31 9.88
CA GLN A 52 -6.40 0.27 8.60
C GLN A 52 -7.84 -0.16 8.26
N GLY A 53 -8.83 0.58 8.76
CA GLY A 53 -10.26 0.20 8.73
C GLY A 53 -10.98 0.32 7.38
N TYR A 54 -10.28 0.24 6.24
CA TYR A 54 -10.90 0.32 4.92
C TYR A 54 -10.25 -0.61 3.89
N GLY A 55 -11.05 -1.05 2.91
CA GLY A 55 -10.60 -1.81 1.75
C GLY A 55 -10.18 -0.90 0.59
N VAL A 56 -9.25 -1.37 -0.23
CA VAL A 56 -8.88 -0.73 -1.48
C VAL A 56 -9.43 -1.52 -2.66
N THR A 57 -9.85 -0.80 -3.70
CA THR A 57 -10.30 -1.38 -4.95
C THR A 57 -9.13 -1.39 -5.93
N LEU A 58 -8.70 -2.58 -6.36
CA LEU A 58 -7.59 -2.78 -7.28
C LEU A 58 -8.13 -3.37 -8.58
N SER A 59 -7.76 -2.76 -9.72
CA SER A 59 -8.11 -3.33 -11.02
C SER A 59 -7.32 -4.62 -11.25
N GLU A 60 -8.01 -5.74 -11.43
CA GLU A 60 -7.39 -7.03 -11.71
C GLU A 60 -6.67 -7.07 -13.06
N THR A 61 -7.04 -6.18 -13.99
CA THR A 61 -6.38 -6.01 -15.29
C THR A 61 -5.09 -5.18 -15.20
N ASN A 62 -4.76 -4.64 -14.02
CA ASN A 62 -3.54 -3.87 -13.85
C ASN A 62 -2.31 -4.79 -13.91
N ALA A 63 -1.55 -4.68 -15.01
CA ALA A 63 -0.33 -5.44 -15.24
C ALA A 63 0.72 -5.28 -14.13
N ALA A 64 0.69 -4.17 -13.37
CA ALA A 64 1.60 -3.96 -12.24
C ALA A 64 1.41 -5.00 -11.13
N LEU A 65 0.17 -5.47 -10.89
CA LEU A 65 -0.08 -6.49 -9.85
C LEU A 65 0.56 -7.83 -10.22
N ALA A 66 0.52 -8.18 -11.51
CA ALA A 66 1.19 -9.37 -12.02
C ALA A 66 2.72 -9.18 -12.06
N GLY A 67 3.20 -8.02 -12.48
CA GLY A 67 4.62 -7.69 -12.52
C GLY A 67 5.30 -7.67 -11.15
N LEU A 68 4.57 -7.30 -10.10
CA LEU A 68 5.00 -7.41 -8.70
C LEU A 68 4.86 -8.83 -8.13
N GLY A 69 4.23 -9.74 -8.88
CA GLY A 69 3.99 -11.13 -8.48
C GLY A 69 2.89 -11.31 -7.42
N ILE A 70 2.11 -10.27 -7.09
CA ILE A 70 1.15 -10.25 -5.98
C ILE A 70 -0.30 -10.55 -6.40
N LEU A 71 -0.58 -10.62 -7.70
CA LEU A 71 -1.95 -10.77 -8.22
C LEU A 71 -2.68 -11.99 -7.65
N ARG A 72 -2.00 -13.13 -7.50
CA ARG A 72 -2.60 -14.36 -6.96
C ARG A 72 -3.00 -14.18 -5.49
N ASP A 73 -2.08 -13.67 -4.66
CA ASP A 73 -2.32 -13.44 -3.24
C ASP A 73 -3.52 -12.49 -3.03
N LEU A 74 -3.62 -11.45 -3.86
CA LEU A 74 -4.72 -10.49 -3.83
C LEU A 74 -6.07 -11.09 -4.28
N ARG A 75 -6.06 -12.06 -5.19
CA ARG A 75 -7.27 -12.80 -5.60
C ARG A 75 -7.78 -13.67 -4.46
N GLU A 76 -6.89 -14.33 -3.75
CA GLU A 76 -7.21 -15.18 -2.59
C GLU A 76 -7.79 -14.34 -1.43
N ARG A 77 -7.31 -13.12 -1.26
CA ARG A 77 -7.74 -12.15 -0.23
C ARG A 77 -8.90 -11.23 -0.66
N ASN A 78 -9.48 -11.46 -1.84
CA ASN A 78 -10.51 -10.60 -2.40
C ASN A 78 -11.86 -10.75 -1.69
N THR A 79 -12.40 -9.64 -1.18
CA THR A 79 -13.77 -9.57 -0.67
C THR A 79 -14.74 -9.31 -1.82
N ARG A 80 -15.23 -10.39 -2.43
CA ARG A 80 -16.16 -10.31 -3.57
C ARG A 80 -17.48 -9.69 -3.14
N SER A 81 -17.91 -8.67 -3.87
CA SER A 81 -19.20 -8.00 -3.66
C SER A 81 -20.02 -8.08 -4.94
N SER A 82 -21.21 -8.68 -4.84
CA SER A 82 -22.15 -8.92 -5.94
C SER A 82 -23.43 -8.08 -5.84
N ALA A 83 -23.64 -7.38 -4.71
CA ALA A 83 -24.77 -6.52 -4.45
C ALA A 83 -24.29 -5.16 -3.93
N HIS A 84 -24.70 -4.09 -4.58
CA HIS A 84 -24.40 -2.71 -4.21
C HIS A 84 -25.70 -1.95 -4.03
N TRP A 85 -25.78 -1.19 -2.95
CA TRP A 85 -26.95 -0.40 -2.59
C TRP A 85 -26.53 1.05 -2.41
N THR A 86 -27.39 1.97 -2.83
CA THR A 86 -27.25 3.39 -2.56
C THR A 86 -28.38 3.81 -1.66
N PHE A 87 -28.04 4.40 -0.52
CA PHE A 87 -28.99 4.89 0.48
C PHE A 87 -28.95 6.41 0.54
N ARG A 88 -30.09 7.01 0.85
CA ARG A 88 -30.18 8.37 1.35
C ARG A 88 -29.78 8.39 2.83
N SER A 89 -29.45 9.57 3.35
CA SER A 89 -29.04 9.76 4.75
C SER A 89 -30.06 9.30 5.80
N ASP A 90 -31.33 9.17 5.44
CA ASP A 90 -32.41 8.66 6.32
C ASP A 90 -32.60 7.13 6.22
N GLY A 91 -31.71 6.43 5.50
CA GLY A 91 -31.80 4.98 5.28
C GLY A 91 -32.69 4.56 4.10
N ARG A 92 -33.35 5.50 3.40
CA ARG A 92 -34.16 5.15 2.22
C ARG A 92 -33.27 4.66 1.07
N VAL A 93 -33.62 3.53 0.45
CA VAL A 93 -32.94 3.03 -0.75
C VAL A 93 -33.21 3.97 -1.93
N LEU A 94 -32.14 4.44 -2.57
CA LEU A 94 -32.18 5.24 -3.80
C LEU A 94 -31.99 4.38 -5.06
N GLY A 95 -31.25 3.28 -4.93
CA GLY A 95 -30.99 2.37 -6.04
C GLY A 95 -30.12 1.20 -5.62
N TYR A 96 -30.02 0.20 -6.49
CA TYR A 96 -29.20 -0.98 -6.32
C TYR A 96 -28.66 -1.48 -7.66
N TYR A 97 -27.49 -2.10 -7.63
CA TYR A 97 -26.87 -2.69 -8.82
C TYR A 97 -25.94 -3.84 -8.45
N GLY A 98 -25.58 -4.66 -9.44
CA GLY A 98 -24.68 -5.82 -9.26
C GLY A 98 -25.32 -7.14 -9.68
N ALA A 99 -24.48 -8.17 -9.80
CA ALA A 99 -24.86 -9.49 -10.30
C ALA A 99 -25.94 -10.19 -9.44
N ALA A 100 -26.04 -9.86 -8.15
CA ALA A 100 -27.07 -10.38 -7.28
C ALA A 100 -28.49 -10.06 -7.77
N PHE A 101 -28.67 -8.91 -8.45
CA PHE A 101 -29.97 -8.44 -8.94
C PHE A 101 -30.27 -8.81 -10.39
N LEU A 102 -29.32 -9.46 -11.09
CA LEU A 102 -29.54 -9.93 -12.46
C LEU A 102 -30.22 -11.31 -12.46
N PRO A 103 -31.12 -11.58 -13.44
CA PRO A 103 -31.64 -12.91 -13.69
C PRO A 103 -30.51 -13.92 -13.95
N GLU A 104 -30.69 -15.17 -13.53
CA GLU A 104 -29.65 -16.20 -13.62
C GLU A 104 -29.12 -16.41 -15.04
N ALA A 105 -30.00 -16.41 -16.05
CA ALA A 105 -29.63 -16.50 -17.47
C ALA A 105 -28.74 -15.34 -17.95
N MET A 106 -28.74 -14.21 -17.23
CA MET A 106 -27.94 -13.01 -17.55
C MET A 106 -26.68 -12.90 -16.69
N ARG A 107 -26.52 -13.74 -15.67
CA ARG A 107 -25.31 -13.80 -14.83
C ARG A 107 -24.18 -14.44 -15.63
N LYS A 108 -23.38 -13.61 -16.28
CA LYS A 108 -22.12 -14.06 -16.89
C LYS A 108 -21.04 -14.13 -15.82
N PRO A 109 -20.24 -15.22 -15.76
CA PRO A 109 -18.99 -15.18 -15.02
C PRO A 109 -18.10 -14.13 -15.70
N SER A 110 -17.94 -12.97 -15.05
CA SER A 110 -16.94 -11.99 -15.51
C SER A 110 -15.57 -12.56 -15.19
N PRO A 111 -14.68 -12.76 -16.20
CA PRO A 111 -13.35 -13.30 -15.94
C PRO A 111 -12.46 -12.31 -15.18
N TRP A 112 -12.84 -11.03 -15.15
CA TRP A 112 -12.08 -9.96 -14.49
C TRP A 112 -13.04 -9.10 -13.66
N THR A 113 -12.71 -8.89 -12.40
CA THR A 113 -13.46 -7.98 -11.54
C THR A 113 -12.48 -7.12 -10.75
N ASN A 114 -12.91 -5.92 -10.35
CA ASN A 114 -12.10 -5.18 -9.38
C ASN A 114 -11.98 -5.99 -8.08
N LEU A 115 -10.75 -6.19 -7.64
CA LEU A 115 -10.44 -6.81 -6.35
C LEU A 115 -10.72 -5.78 -5.25
N ARG A 116 -11.40 -6.18 -4.18
CA ARG A 116 -11.64 -5.36 -2.99
C ARG A 116 -10.91 -6.04 -1.85
N VAL A 117 -9.76 -5.51 -1.45
CA VAL A 117 -8.88 -6.14 -0.47
C VAL A 117 -8.66 -5.17 0.68
N PRO A 118 -8.72 -5.62 1.95
CA PRO A 118 -8.36 -4.78 3.09
C PRO A 118 -6.98 -4.17 2.91
N ARG A 119 -6.82 -2.87 3.23
CA ARG A 119 -5.55 -2.16 2.98
C ARG A 119 -4.35 -2.81 3.69
N ASN A 120 -4.54 -3.33 4.90
CA ASN A 120 -3.50 -4.04 5.65
C ASN A 120 -3.04 -5.30 4.90
N GLU A 121 -3.96 -6.06 4.35
CA GLU A 121 -3.64 -7.28 3.61
C GLU A 121 -2.84 -7.00 2.34
N VAL A 122 -3.15 -5.91 1.63
CA VAL A 122 -2.32 -5.46 0.49
C VAL A 122 -0.92 -5.09 0.95
N ARG A 123 -0.78 -4.42 2.10
CA ARG A 123 0.54 -4.10 2.67
C ARG A 123 1.29 -5.37 3.07
N GLU A 124 0.62 -6.37 3.64
CA GLU A 124 1.23 -7.64 4.06
C GLU A 124 1.79 -8.39 2.86
N VAL A 125 0.97 -8.53 1.81
CA VAL A 125 1.36 -9.18 0.55
C VAL A 125 2.55 -8.48 -0.11
N LEU A 126 2.59 -7.14 -0.07
CA LEU A 126 3.74 -6.38 -0.58
C LEU A 126 4.98 -6.53 0.29
N ALA A 127 4.81 -6.44 1.62
CA ALA A 127 5.90 -6.55 2.57
C ALA A 127 6.55 -7.95 2.52
N SER A 128 5.78 -9.01 2.24
CA SER A 128 6.31 -10.37 2.08
C SER A 128 7.20 -10.54 0.83
N ARG A 129 7.26 -9.54 -0.06
CA ARG A 129 8.18 -9.51 -1.21
C ARG A 129 9.49 -8.77 -0.93
N LEU A 130 9.63 -8.18 0.26
CA LEU A 130 10.80 -7.41 0.64
C LEU A 130 11.83 -8.27 1.38
N LEU A 131 13.09 -7.92 1.23
CA LEU A 131 14.18 -8.48 2.01
C LEU A 131 14.05 -8.07 3.49
N PRO A 132 14.54 -8.90 4.43
CA PRO A 132 14.58 -8.54 5.85
C PRO A 132 15.29 -7.21 6.09
N GLY A 133 14.74 -6.37 6.96
CA GLY A 133 15.34 -5.07 7.31
C GLY A 133 15.12 -3.93 6.30
N THR A 134 14.44 -4.19 5.17
CA THR A 134 14.11 -3.15 4.17
C THR A 134 13.30 -2.00 4.78
N VAL A 135 12.35 -2.31 5.67
CA VAL A 135 11.49 -1.32 6.32
C VAL A 135 12.03 -0.98 7.70
N ARG A 136 12.35 0.29 7.92
CA ARG A 136 12.73 0.85 9.22
C ARG A 136 11.52 1.58 9.81
N PHE A 137 10.98 1.02 10.89
CA PHE A 137 9.83 1.57 11.60
C PHE A 137 10.26 2.63 12.63
N GLY A 138 9.31 3.46 13.05
CA GLY A 138 9.53 4.51 14.04
C GLY A 138 10.39 5.67 13.54
N CYS A 139 10.57 5.84 12.23
CA CYS A 139 11.34 6.94 11.66
C CYS A 139 10.71 7.49 10.37
N ARG A 140 10.96 8.75 10.06
CA ARG A 140 10.43 9.38 8.83
C ARG A 140 11.46 10.30 8.20
N ALA A 141 11.49 10.36 6.87
CA ALA A 141 12.17 11.43 6.17
C ALA A 141 11.43 12.76 6.43
N VAL A 142 12.16 13.80 6.78
CA VAL A 142 11.63 15.15 7.04
C VAL A 142 12.19 16.22 6.09
N GLY A 143 13.22 15.88 5.34
CA GLY A 143 13.83 16.75 4.34
C GLY A 143 14.93 16.03 3.59
N TYR A 144 15.45 16.67 2.55
CA TYR A 144 16.65 16.22 1.85
C TYR A 144 17.45 17.44 1.37
N ALA A 145 18.75 17.24 1.16
CA ALA A 145 19.65 18.21 0.55
C ALA A 145 20.45 17.53 -0.55
N GLU A 146 20.53 18.17 -1.71
CA GLU A 146 21.38 17.73 -2.82
C GLU A 146 22.77 18.34 -2.64
N VAL A 147 23.79 17.50 -2.74
CA VAL A 147 25.20 17.86 -2.63
C VAL A 147 25.86 17.53 -3.96
N GLU A 148 26.43 18.56 -4.59
CA GLU A 148 27.25 18.38 -5.78
C GLU A 148 28.62 17.84 -5.36
N ASP A 149 28.96 16.60 -5.74
CA ASP A 149 30.35 16.20 -5.68
C ASP A 149 31.07 16.77 -6.91
N GLY A 150 32.21 17.42 -6.69
CA GLY A 150 33.06 18.03 -7.73
C GLY A 150 33.59 17.06 -8.81
N ASN A 151 33.15 15.80 -8.78
CA ASN A 151 33.48 14.74 -9.74
C ASN A 151 32.27 14.34 -10.62
N GLY A 152 31.17 15.09 -10.61
CA GLY A 152 30.00 14.86 -11.47
C GLY A 152 29.00 13.80 -10.97
N GLY A 153 29.17 13.31 -9.74
CA GLY A 153 28.17 12.51 -9.03
C GLY A 153 27.30 13.39 -8.14
N GLY A 154 25.98 13.16 -8.11
CA GLY A 154 25.08 13.84 -7.18
C GLY A 154 24.90 12.99 -5.93
N ARG A 155 25.16 13.57 -4.74
CA ARG A 155 24.85 12.94 -3.45
C ARG A 155 23.57 13.56 -2.88
N VAL A 156 22.73 12.76 -2.25
CA VAL A 156 21.52 13.25 -1.55
C VAL A 156 21.61 12.88 -0.08
N ASP A 157 21.65 13.89 0.78
CA ASP A 157 21.56 13.70 2.23
C ASP A 157 20.09 13.78 2.65
N VAL A 158 19.58 12.72 3.29
CA VAL A 158 18.18 12.65 3.76
C VAL A 158 18.14 12.92 5.26
N ALA A 159 17.39 13.94 5.67
CA ALA A 159 17.13 14.21 7.08
C ALA A 159 16.06 13.26 7.61
N VAL A 160 16.39 12.51 8.67
CA VAL A 160 15.51 11.50 9.29
C VAL A 160 15.17 11.90 10.72
N ASP A 161 13.89 11.84 11.06
CA ASP A 161 13.36 12.08 12.39
C ASP A 161 12.90 10.77 13.04
N THR A 162 13.33 10.51 14.28
CA THR A 162 12.90 9.35 15.07
C THR A 162 11.61 9.69 15.81
N VAL A 163 10.57 8.95 15.51
CA VAL A 163 9.24 9.13 16.09
C VAL A 163 9.21 8.36 17.40
N LYS A 164 9.32 9.05 18.53
CA LYS A 164 9.09 8.44 19.86
C LYS A 164 7.70 7.81 19.88
N ALA A 165 7.62 6.53 20.20
CA ALA A 165 6.35 5.85 20.44
C ALA A 165 5.63 6.58 21.57
N ARG A 166 4.54 7.29 21.24
CA ARG A 166 3.65 7.83 22.27
C ARG A 166 2.85 6.66 22.83
N PHE A 167 3.35 6.02 23.88
CA PHE A 167 2.56 5.17 24.76
C PHE A 167 1.64 6.06 25.59
N GLY A 168 0.69 6.72 24.93
CA GLY A 168 -0.45 7.34 25.57
C GLY A 168 -1.64 6.42 25.34
N ALA A 169 -2.23 5.92 26.42
CA ALA A 169 -3.51 5.21 26.42
C ALA A 169 -4.67 6.16 26.06
N GLU A 170 -4.52 6.94 25.00
CA GLU A 170 -5.64 7.66 24.41
C GLU A 170 -6.22 6.76 23.32
N LYS A 171 -7.46 6.33 23.53
CA LYS A 171 -8.34 5.81 22.50
C LYS A 171 -8.37 6.82 21.34
N ARG A 172 -7.44 6.69 20.39
CA ARG A 172 -7.58 7.32 19.09
C ARG A 172 -8.63 6.52 18.35
N VAL A 173 -9.86 7.03 18.40
CA VAL A 173 -10.90 6.67 17.44
C VAL A 173 -10.30 6.99 16.07
N GLY A 174 -9.99 5.94 15.31
CA GLY A 174 -9.39 6.08 13.99
C GLY A 174 -10.29 6.94 13.13
N GLY A 175 -9.71 7.95 12.49
CA GLY A 175 -10.37 8.75 11.46
C GLY A 175 -10.65 7.91 10.22
N GLY A 176 -11.60 6.98 10.32
CA GLY A 176 -12.45 6.65 9.19
C GLY A 176 -13.50 7.74 9.07
N ALA A 177 -13.96 8.02 7.85
CA ALA A 177 -15.13 8.87 7.62
C ALA A 177 -16.45 8.21 8.11
N GLY A 178 -16.39 7.46 9.21
CA GLY A 178 -17.52 6.92 9.94
C GLY A 178 -17.76 7.81 11.14
N ARG A 179 -18.96 8.37 11.22
CA ARG A 179 -19.36 9.15 12.39
C ARG A 179 -19.30 8.28 13.65
N PRO A 180 -18.98 8.84 14.82
CA PRO A 180 -18.89 8.11 16.08
C PRO A 180 -20.21 7.43 16.51
N GLU A 181 -21.34 7.76 15.87
CA GLU A 181 -22.65 7.17 16.12
C GLU A 181 -22.86 5.72 15.60
N TRP A 182 -21.87 5.10 14.95
CA TRP A 182 -21.98 3.74 14.36
C TRP A 182 -21.21 2.65 15.12
N THR A 183 -21.04 2.81 16.43
CA THR A 183 -20.49 1.76 17.31
C THR A 183 -21.62 1.17 18.13
N GLU A 184 -22.15 0.02 17.71
CA GLU A 184 -22.83 -0.94 18.59
C GLU A 184 -21.80 -1.86 19.26
#